data_AF-A0A0H5Q5W0-F1
#
_entry.id   AF-A0A0H5Q5W0-F1
#
_cell.length_a   1.000
_cell.length_b   1.000
_cell.length_c   1.000
_cell.angle_alpha   90.00
_cell.angle_beta   90.00
_cell.angle_gamma   90.00
#
_symmetry.space_group_name_H-M   'P 1'
#
loop_
_entity.id
_entity.type
_entity.pdbx_description
1 polymer ?
#
loop_
_entity_poly.entity_id
_entity_poly.type
_entity_poly.pdbx_seq_one_letter_code
_entity_poly.pdbx_strand_id
1 'polypeptide(L)'
;MTEYSHPVNTCLDIGHIYMDVLAVRCSHLEAIKLEGRVWRDRSDGDTEVIAERSVEFGPFDDAGTIGAAVLRMIADLTPILQTAKAL
;
A
#
# COMPACT_ATOMS: atom_id res chain seq x y z
N MET A 1 -31.55 28.21 -24.80
CA MET A 1 -31.01 26.92 -24.33
C MET A 1 -29.72 27.24 -23.60
N THR A 2 -29.79 27.38 -22.28
CA THR A 2 -28.61 27.55 -21.43
C THR A 2 -28.03 26.16 -21.19
N GLU A 3 -26.94 25.85 -21.89
CA GLU A 3 -26.14 24.67 -21.60
C GLU A 3 -25.56 24.82 -20.19
N TYR A 4 -26.14 24.09 -19.24
CA TYR A 4 -25.49 23.81 -17.97
C TYR A 4 -24.33 22.86 -18.25
N SER A 5 -23.21 23.37 -18.73
CA SER A 5 -21.94 22.69 -18.51
C SER A 5 -21.66 22.81 -17.02
N HIS A 6 -22.12 21.85 -16.23
CA HIS A 6 -21.44 21.61 -14.97
C HIS A 6 -19.98 21.38 -15.36
N PRO A 7 -19.00 22.18 -14.88
CA PRO A 7 -17.63 21.75 -14.98
C PRO A 7 -17.63 20.36 -14.37
N VAL A 8 -17.23 19.36 -15.16
CA VAL A 8 -16.86 18.09 -14.58
C VAL A 8 -15.82 18.51 -13.55
N ASN A 9 -16.16 18.42 -12.26
CA ASN A 9 -15.16 18.33 -11.23
C ASN A 9 -14.44 17.05 -11.58
N THR A 10 -13.51 17.12 -12.54
CA THR A 10 -12.46 16.14 -12.69
C THR A 10 -11.85 16.18 -11.32
N CYS A 11 -12.16 15.18 -10.51
CA CYS A 11 -11.62 15.06 -9.19
C CYS A 11 -10.11 15.20 -9.39
N LEU A 12 -9.54 16.37 -9.09
CA LEU A 12 -8.11 16.64 -9.19
C LEU A 12 -7.38 15.88 -8.08
N ASP A 13 -8.06 14.94 -7.41
CA ASP A 13 -7.56 14.04 -6.40
C ASP A 13 -8.18 12.64 -6.63
N ILE A 14 -8.24 12.13 -7.88
CA ILE A 14 -8.36 10.67 -8.07
C ILE A 14 -7.00 10.07 -7.73
N GLY A 15 -6.67 10.11 -6.44
CA GLY A 15 -5.57 9.33 -5.91
C GLY A 15 -6.01 7.89 -5.85
N HIS A 16 -5.33 7.03 -6.58
CA HIS A 16 -5.42 5.62 -6.32
C HIS A 16 -4.64 5.35 -5.04
N ILE A 17 -5.25 4.59 -4.13
CA ILE A 17 -4.60 4.17 -2.91
C ILE A 17 -4.45 2.66 -2.98
N TYR A 18 -3.20 2.20 -2.88
CA TYR A 18 -2.83 0.80 -3.05
C TYR A 18 -2.16 0.26 -1.80
N MET A 19 -2.15 -1.07 -1.70
CA MET A 19 -1.36 -1.81 -0.73
C MET A 19 -0.70 -2.98 -1.45
N ASP A 20 0.62 -3.06 -1.37
CA ASP A 20 1.38 -4.23 -1.75
C ASP A 20 1.88 -4.96 -0.49
N VAL A 21 2.06 -6.27 -0.59
CA VAL A 21 2.76 -7.06 0.42
C VAL A 21 3.65 -8.04 -0.32
N LEU A 22 4.96 -7.78 -0.34
CA LEU A 22 5.92 -8.58 -1.11
C LEU A 22 6.74 -9.47 -0.18
N ALA A 23 6.81 -10.77 -0.48
CA ALA A 23 7.71 -11.73 0.18
C ALA A 23 8.80 -12.18 -0.81
N VAL A 24 10.05 -11.75 -0.60
CA VAL A 24 11.18 -12.12 -1.49
C VAL A 24 12.09 -13.12 -0.80
N ARG A 25 12.22 -14.34 -1.35
CA ARG A 25 13.25 -15.31 -0.93
C ARG A 25 14.50 -15.13 -1.80
N CYS A 26 15.59 -14.65 -1.22
CA CYS A 26 16.88 -14.58 -1.92
C CYS A 26 17.76 -15.77 -1.51
N SER A 27 18.15 -16.61 -2.48
CA SER A 27 19.02 -17.77 -2.25
C SER A 27 20.43 -17.42 -1.76
N HIS A 28 20.84 -16.15 -1.90
CA HIS A 28 22.14 -15.66 -1.44
C HIS A 28 22.10 -14.99 -0.05
N LEU A 29 20.93 -14.49 0.37
CA LEU A 29 20.78 -13.75 1.63
C LEU A 29 20.06 -14.55 2.71
N GLU A 30 19.54 -15.73 2.38
CA GLU A 30 18.82 -16.59 3.33
C GLU A 30 17.65 -15.87 4.04
N ALA A 31 17.15 -14.77 3.48
CA ALA A 31 16.14 -13.94 4.13
C ALA A 31 14.86 -13.87 3.30
N ILE A 32 13.74 -13.67 4.01
CA ILE A 32 12.45 -13.31 3.44
C ILE A 32 12.10 -11.91 3.94
N LYS A 33 12.04 -10.96 3.01
CA LYS A 33 11.59 -9.60 3.31
C LYS A 33 10.12 -9.47 3.02
N LEU A 34 9.39 -8.96 4.01
CA LEU A 34 7.98 -8.60 3.94
C LEU A 34 7.88 -7.08 3.97
N GLU A 35 7.49 -6.47 2.87
CA GLU A 35 7.29 -5.02 2.77
C GLU A 35 5.84 -4.73 2.45
N GLY A 36 5.25 -3.77 3.15
CA GLY A 36 3.91 -3.29 2.86
C GLY A 36 3.83 -1.78 2.87
N ARG A 37 3.24 -1.22 1.81
CA ARG A 37 3.19 0.23 1.60
C ARG A 37 1.76 0.68 1.32
N VAL A 38 1.39 1.83 1.84
CA VAL A 38 0.19 2.57 1.42
C VAL A 38 0.68 3.86 0.79
N TRP A 39 0.30 4.11 -0.46
CA TRP A 39 0.68 5.31 -1.20
C TRP A 39 -0.51 5.90 -1.94
N ARG A 40 -0.40 7.18 -2.29
CA ARG A 40 -1.37 7.93 -3.07
C ARG A 40 -0.67 8.59 -4.24
N ASP A 41 -1.23 8.43 -5.43
CA ASP A 41 -0.83 9.22 -6.59
C ASP A 41 -1.57 10.56 -6.56
N ARG A 42 -0.83 11.66 -6.67
CA ARG A 42 -1.36 13.02 -6.68
C ARG A 42 -1.64 13.46 -8.13
N SER A 43 -2.48 14.46 -8.32
CA SER A 43 -2.83 14.96 -9.67
C SER A 43 -1.71 15.69 -10.40
N ASP A 44 -0.68 16.12 -9.68
CA ASP A 44 0.55 16.63 -10.26
C ASP A 44 1.44 15.52 -10.86
N GLY A 45 1.05 14.25 -10.67
CA GLY A 45 1.79 13.08 -11.14
C GLY A 45 2.79 12.54 -10.12
N ASP A 46 2.93 13.16 -8.95
CA ASP A 46 3.81 12.68 -7.89
C ASP A 46 3.15 11.58 -7.04
N THR A 47 3.96 10.65 -6.53
CA THR A 47 3.51 9.63 -5.59
C THR A 47 3.91 10.03 -4.16
N GLU A 48 2.94 10.00 -3.25
CA GLU A 48 3.16 10.21 -1.82
C GLU A 48 3.02 8.88 -1.07
N VAL A 49 4.04 8.50 -0.31
CA VAL A 49 3.96 7.35 0.60
C VAL A 49 3.31 7.80 1.90
N ILE A 50 2.14 7.23 2.20
CA ILE A 50 1.36 7.54 3.41
C ILE A 50 1.85 6.68 4.59
N ALA A 51 2.14 5.40 4.32
CA ALA A 51 2.69 4.49 5.32
C ALA A 51 3.55 3.42 4.66
N GLU A 52 4.55 2.96 5.40
CA GLU A 52 5.42 1.87 5.00
C GLU A 52 5.77 1.03 6.22
N ARG A 53 5.77 -0.29 6.06
CA ARG A 53 6.13 -1.27 7.07
C ARG A 53 7.02 -2.32 6.43
N SER A 54 8.04 -2.75 7.18
CA SER A 54 8.96 -3.80 6.75
C SER A 54 9.21 -4.76 7.90
N VAL A 55 9.23 -6.05 7.59
CA VAL A 55 9.68 -7.12 8.49
C VAL A 55 10.61 -8.03 7.71
N GLU A 56 11.66 -8.52 8.37
CA GLU A 56 12.60 -9.48 7.81
C GLU A 56 12.53 -10.78 8.59
N PHE A 57 12.56 -11.90 7.87
CA PHE A 57 12.61 -13.26 8.38
C PHE A 57 13.90 -13.93 7.89
N GLY A 58 14.44 -14.82 8.71
CA GLY A 58 15.57 -15.66 8.38
C GLY A 58 15.17 -16.93 7.60
N PRO A 59 16.14 -17.81 7.30
CA PRO A 59 15.95 -18.94 6.38
C PRO A 59 15.18 -20.10 7.01
N PHE A 60 15.09 -20.12 8.33
CA PHE A 60 14.46 -21.18 9.12
C PHE A 60 13.12 -20.77 9.72
N ASP A 61 12.68 -19.53 9.49
CA ASP A 61 11.35 -19.10 9.92
C ASP A 61 10.28 -19.90 9.17
N ASP A 62 9.27 -20.36 9.91
CA ASP A 62 8.24 -21.22 9.35
C ASP A 62 7.22 -20.42 8.53
N ALA A 63 6.62 -21.07 7.54
CA ALA A 63 5.63 -20.46 6.66
C ALA A 63 4.38 -19.95 7.41
N GLY A 64 4.04 -20.53 8.56
CA GLY A 64 2.94 -20.08 9.40
C GLY A 64 3.23 -18.73 10.04
N THR A 65 4.44 -18.56 10.59
CA THR A 65 4.92 -17.28 11.13
C THR A 65 4.94 -16.18 10.07
N ILE A 66 5.44 -16.49 8.87
CA ILE A 66 5.44 -15.55 7.74
C ILE A 66 4.01 -15.18 7.32
N GLY A 67 3.12 -16.17 7.20
CA GLY A 67 1.70 -15.94 6.87
C GLY A 67 0.97 -15.10 7.91
N ALA A 68 1.24 -15.33 9.20
CA ALA A 68 0.67 -14.52 10.29
C ALA A 68 1.15 -13.06 10.22
N ALA A 69 2.40 -12.83 9.85
CA ALA A 69 2.94 -11.49 9.68
C ALA A 69 2.35 -10.75 8.47
N VAL A 70 2.09 -11.45 7.36
CA VAL A 70 1.34 -10.91 6.22
C VAL A 70 -0.03 -10.41 6.68
N LEU A 71 -0.79 -11.26 7.38
CA LEU A 71 -2.13 -10.90 7.86
C LEU A 71 -2.10 -9.73 8.85
N ARG A 72 -1.12 -9.70 9.75
CA ARG A 72 -0.92 -8.58 10.68
C ARG A 72 -0.61 -7.29 9.93
N MET A 73 0.28 -7.32 8.94
CA MET A 73 0.62 -6.15 8.13
C MET A 73 -0.59 -5.61 7.37
N ILE A 74 -1.42 -6.49 6.80
CA ILE A 74 -2.68 -6.10 6.16
C ILE A 74 -3.62 -5.43 7.18
N ALA A 75 -3.76 -6.01 8.38
CA ALA A 75 -4.61 -5.46 9.44
C ALA A 75 -4.13 -4.08 9.92
N ASP A 76 -2.80 -3.86 9.96
CA ASP A 76 -2.21 -2.58 10.37
C ASP A 76 -2.36 -1.49 9.29
N LEU A 77 -2.24 -1.86 8.01
CA LEU A 77 -2.28 -0.90 6.89
C LEU A 77 -3.70 -0.59 6.40
N THR A 78 -4.65 -1.52 6.56
CA THR A 78 -6.04 -1.33 6.10
C THR A 78 -6.72 -0.08 6.70
N PRO A 79 -6.62 0.21 8.02
CA PRO A 79 -7.21 1.43 8.57
C PRO A 79 -6.59 2.70 7.97
N ILE A 80 -5.29 2.69 7.69
CA ILE A 80 -4.58 3.82 7.07
C ILE A 80 -5.08 4.04 5.65
N LEU A 81 -5.22 2.97 4.86
CA LEU A 81 -5.82 2.98 3.53
C LEU A 81 -7.24 3.58 3.56
N GLN A 82 -8.05 3.21 4.55
CA GLN A 82 -9.43 3.72 4.71
C GLN A 82 -9.47 5.21 5.07
N THR A 83 -8.61 5.67 5.98
CA THR A 83 -8.50 7.09 6.33
C THR A 83 -7.97 7.91 5.17
N ALA A 84 -6.99 7.40 4.43
CA ALA A 84 -6.42 8.08 3.27
C ALA A 84 -7.43 8.29 2.14
N LYS A 85 -8.42 7.39 1.99
CA LYS A 85 -9.51 7.54 1.01
C LYS A 85 -10.50 8.65 1.38
N ALA A 86 -10.56 9.03 2.65
CA ALA A 86 -11.48 10.06 3.15
C ALA A 86 -10.90 11.48 3.12
N LEU A 87 -9.62 11.62 2.74
CA LEU A 87 -8.90 12.89 2.56
C LEU A 87 -9.01 13.36 1.11
#